data_AF-A0A2V9PK09-F1
#
_entry.id   AF-A0A2V9PK09-F1
#
_cell.length_a   1.000
_cell.length_b   1.000
_cell.length_c   1.000
_cell.angle_alpha   90.00
_cell.angle_beta   90.00
_cell.angle_gamma   90.00
#
_symmetry.space_group_name_H-M   'P 1'
#
loop_
_entity.id
_entity.type
_entity.pdbx_description
1 polymer ?
#
loop_
_entity_poly.entity_id
_entity_poly.type
_entity_poly.pdbx_seq_one_letter_code
_entity_poly.pdbx_strand_id
1 'polypeptide(L)' 'MSTQLPVPTVPITTVPVKEDLNSFRIAMRQFDYAAEKCGLEPGLCEVLRRPRRALSLSLPVKMDDGSIRVFEGFR' A
#
# COMPACT_ATOMS: atom_id res chain seq x y z
N MET A 1 -25.05 -1.26 39.49
CA MET A 1 -23.70 -1.80 39.71
C MET A 1 -23.11 -2.23 38.37
N SER A 2 -22.57 -1.29 37.59
CA SER A 2 -21.86 -1.58 36.34
C SER A 2 -20.51 -0.87 36.42
N THR A 3 -19.46 -1.64 36.68
CA THR A 3 -18.10 -1.16 36.85
C THR A 3 -17.43 -1.19 35.49
N GLN A 4 -17.29 -0.04 34.83
CA GLN A 4 -16.44 0.09 33.65
C GLN A 4 -14.97 0.02 34.09
N LEU A 5 -14.24 -0.95 33.55
CA LEU A 5 -12.79 -1.07 33.69
C LEU A 5 -12.10 0.08 32.93
N PRO A 6 -10.99 0.65 33.45
CA PRO A 6 -10.31 1.77 32.81
C PRO A 6 -9.52 1.28 31.60
N VAL A 7 -9.85 1.83 30.42
CA VAL A 7 -9.06 1.65 29.20
C VAL A 7 -7.76 2.47 29.36
N PRO A 8 -6.57 1.93 29.07
CA PRO A 8 -5.34 2.69 29.13
C PRO A 8 -5.33 3.75 28.02
N THR A 9 -5.49 5.02 28.42
CA THR A 9 -5.30 6.17 27.54
C THR A 9 -3.82 6.28 27.20
N VAL A 10 -3.44 5.72 26.05
CA VAL A 10 -2.12 5.98 25.47
C VAL A 10 -2.13 7.45 25.02
N PRO A 11 -1.23 8.31 25.54
CA PRO A 11 -1.13 9.68 25.09
C PRO A 11 -0.66 9.67 23.64
N ILE A 12 -1.52 10.10 22.73
CA ILE A 12 -1.19 10.28 21.31
C ILE A 12 -0.28 11.50 21.24
N THR A 13 1.03 11.30 21.42
CA THR A 13 2.02 12.34 21.15
C THR A 13 1.97 12.65 19.65
N THR A 14 1.38 13.80 19.30
CA THR A 14 1.30 14.35 17.95
C THR A 14 2.66 14.91 17.54
N VAL A 15 3.66 14.04 17.41
CA VAL A 15 4.76 14.32 16.49
C VAL A 15 4.18 14.31 15.08
N PRO A 16 4.35 15.35 14.25
CA PRO A 16 3.97 15.29 12.84
C PRO A 16 4.97 14.34 12.16
N VAL A 17 4.75 13.04 12.31
CA VAL A 17 5.44 12.02 11.54
C VAL A 17 4.98 12.28 10.12
N LYS A 18 5.92 12.67 9.26
CA LYS A 18 5.66 12.75 7.82
C LYS A 18 5.29 11.35 7.35
N GLU A 19 4.00 11.07 7.28
CA GLU A 19 3.49 9.78 6.85
C GLU A 19 3.91 9.57 5.41
N ASP A 20 4.68 8.51 5.17
CA ASP A 20 5.03 8.09 3.81
C ASP A 20 3.78 7.47 3.19
N LEU A 21 3.00 8.30 2.48
CA LEU A 21 1.73 7.96 1.82
C LEU A 21 1.91 7.06 0.59
N ASN A 22 3.13 6.57 0.34
CA ASN A 22 3.36 5.61 -0.72
C ASN A 22 2.68 4.27 -0.39
N SER A 23 1.57 4.00 -1.08
CA SER A 23 0.76 2.78 -0.89
C SER A 23 1.56 1.50 -1.07
N PHE A 24 2.54 1.47 -1.97
CA PHE A 24 3.42 0.31 -2.15
C PHE A 24 4.26 0.05 -0.90
N ARG A 25 4.85 1.08 -0.31
CA ARG A 25 5.63 0.95 0.94
C ARG A 25 4.77 0.53 2.14
N ILE A 26 3.52 0.95 2.17
CA ILE A 26 2.57 0.56 3.21
C ILE A 26 2.23 -0.92 3.04
N ALA A 27 1.87 -1.35 1.83
CA ALA A 27 1.57 -2.75 1.52
C ALA A 27 2.76 -3.68 1.81
N MET A 28 3.98 -3.26 1.47
CA MET A 28 5.21 -4.00 1.76
C MET A 28 5.42 -4.23 3.27
N ARG A 29 5.22 -3.19 4.09
CA ARG A 29 5.32 -3.33 5.56
C ARG A 29 4.29 -4.31 6.12
N GLN A 30 3.07 -4.31 5.58
CA GLN A 30 2.02 -5.24 5.99
C GLN A 30 2.33 -6.67 5.55
N PHE A 31 2.87 -6.84 4.34
CA PHE A 31 3.32 -8.13 3.84
C PHE A 31 4.42 -8.71 4.74
N ASP A 32 5.44 -7.93 5.10
CA ASP A 32 6.54 -8.39 5.95
C ASP A 32 6.02 -8.84 7.33
N TYR A 33 5.10 -8.07 7.94
CA TYR A 33 4.47 -8.44 9.20
C TYR A 33 3.67 -9.75 9.09
N ALA A 34 2.91 -9.94 8.02
CA ALA A 34 2.16 -11.18 7.80
C ALA A 34 3.09 -12.37 7.53
N ALA A 35 4.17 -12.18 6.77
CA ALA A 35 5.15 -13.20 6.47
C ALA A 35 5.85 -13.73 7.72
N GLU A 36 6.20 -12.84 8.66
CA GLU A 36 6.77 -13.21 9.96
C GLU A 36 5.79 -14.08 10.77
N LYS A 37 4.51 -13.71 10.80
CA LYS A 37 3.48 -14.47 11.54
C LYS A 37 3.14 -15.80 10.88
N CYS A 38 3.19 -15.89 9.56
CA CYS A 38 2.92 -17.10 8.81
C CYS A 38 4.14 -18.03 8.69
N GLY A 39 5.34 -17.60 9.11
CA GLY A 39 6.56 -18.40 9.06
C GLY A 39 6.99 -18.78 7.65
N LEU A 40 6.83 -17.86 6.68
CA LEU A 40 7.22 -18.12 5.29
C LEU A 40 8.74 -18.29 5.16
N GLU A 41 9.13 -19.19 4.25
CA GLU A 41 10.53 -19.37 3.88
C GLU A 41 11.07 -18.11 3.15
N PRO A 42 12.30 -17.67 3.42
CA PRO A 42 12.86 -16.43 2.87
C PRO A 42 12.81 -16.33 1.33
N GLY A 43 13.07 -17.44 0.63
CA GLY A 43 12.98 -17.52 -0.83
C GLY A 43 11.56 -17.26 -1.33
N LEU A 44 10.55 -17.83 -0.68
CA LEU A 44 9.15 -17.58 -1.03
C LEU A 44 8.74 -16.11 -0.79
N CYS A 45 9.19 -15.51 0.31
CA CYS A 45 8.97 -14.08 0.59
C CYS A 45 9.53 -13.19 -0.53
N GLU A 46 10.74 -13.48 -1.03
CA GLU A 46 11.37 -12.70 -2.11
C GLU A 46 10.63 -12.81 -3.45
N VAL A 47 10.02 -13.96 -3.73
CA VAL A 47 9.19 -14.16 -4.93
C VAL A 47 7.89 -13.36 -4.82
N LEU A 48 7.19 -13.44 -3.67
CA LEU A 48 5.91 -12.76 -3.46
C LEU A 48 6.04 -11.24 -3.32
N ARG A 49 7.22 -10.76 -2.91
CA ARG A 49 7.56 -9.34 -2.80
C ARG A 49 7.57 -8.62 -4.16
N ARG A 50 7.68 -9.34 -5.28
CA ARG A 50 7.70 -8.75 -6.62
C ARG A 50 6.44 -9.14 -7.40
N PRO A 51 5.78 -8.19 -8.10
CA PRO A 51 4.66 -8.52 -8.96
C PRO A 51 5.13 -9.42 -10.11
N ARG A 52 4.40 -10.49 -10.38
CA ARG A 52 4.72 -11.41 -11.49
C ARG A 52 4.65 -10.73 -12.86
N ARG A 53 3.76 -9.75 -13.02
CA ARG A 53 3.62 -8.93 -14.22
C ARG A 53 3.06 -7.55 -13.84
N ALA A 54 3.59 -6.51 -14.46
CA ALA A 54 3.04 -5.16 -14.44
C ALA A 54 3.05 -4.63 -15.87
N LEU A 55 1.93 -4.11 -16.34
CA LEU A 55 1.78 -3.57 -17.68
C LEU A 55 1.56 -2.07 -17.59
N SER A 56 2.46 -1.29 -18.17
CA SER A 56 2.26 0.14 -18.40
C SER A 56 1.88 0.35 -19.87
N LEU A 57 0.81 1.10 -20.10
CA LEU A 57 0.24 1.36 -21.41
C LEU A 57 0.14 2.86 -21.64
N SER A 58 0.46 3.30 -22.85
CA SER A 58 0.17 4.66 -23.30
C SER A 58 -1.10 4.61 -24.17
N LEU A 59 -2.16 5.26 -23.72
CA LEU A 59 -3.48 5.27 -24.33
C LEU A 59 -3.72 6.64 -24.98
N PRO A 60 -3.49 6.79 -26.30
CA PRO A 60 -3.89 7.99 -27.01
C PRO A 60 -5.41 8.01 -27.18
N VAL A 61 -6.05 9.07 -26.67
CA VAL A 61 -7.48 9.29 -26.77
C VAL A 61 -7.72 10.57 -27.56
N LYS A 62 -8.61 10.47 -28.56
CA LYS A 62 -9.14 11.64 -29.26
C LYS A 62 -10.23 12.26 -28.38
N MET A 63 -10.01 13.50 -28.00
CA MET A 63 -10.93 14.30 -27.19
C MET A 63 -12.08 14.83 -28.07
N ASP A 64 -13.17 15.27 -27.43
CA ASP A 64 -14.35 15.79 -28.14
C ASP A 64 -14.05 17.05 -28.97
N ASP A 65 -13.04 17.83 -28.56
CA ASP A 65 -12.54 19.01 -29.26
C ASP A 65 -11.63 18.66 -30.47
N GLY A 66 -11.40 17.37 -30.72
CA GLY A 66 -10.53 16.88 -31.79
C GLY A 66 -9.05 16.79 -31.45
N SER A 67 -8.62 17.24 -30.26
CA SER A 67 -7.24 17.09 -29.79
C SER A 67 -6.91 15.64 -29.40
N ILE A 68 -5.62 15.26 -29.42
CA ILE A 68 -5.16 13.94 -28.95
C ILE A 68 -4.44 14.13 -27.61
N ARG A 69 -4.87 13.39 -26.60
CA ARG A 69 -4.18 13.31 -25.30
C ARG A 69 -3.75 11.87 -25.05
N VAL A 70 -2.52 11.70 -24.56
CA VAL A 70 -1.96 10.39 -24.22
C VAL A 70 -2.08 10.21 -22.71
N PHE A 71 -2.72 9.12 -22.28
CA PHE A 71 -2.89 8.76 -20.87
C PHE A 71 -2.03 7.54 -20.52
N GLU A 72 -1.52 7.50 -19.31
CA GLU A 72 -0.84 6.32 -18.78
C GLU A 72 -1.84 5.40 -18.07
N GLY A 73 -1.89 4.14 -18.50
CA GLY A 73 -2.65 3.07 -17.86
C GLY A 73 -1.73 2.06 -17.20
N PHE A 74 -2.16 1.51 -16.07
CA PHE A 74 -1.45 0.47 -15.33
C PHE A 74 -2.35 -0.74 -15.10
N ARG A 75 -1.82 -1.96 -15.27
CA ARG A 75 -2.49 -3.23 -14.98
C ARG A 75 -1.56 -4.23 -14.32
#